data_AF-A0A529NHQ9-F1
#
_entry.id   AF-A0A529NHQ9-F1
#
_cell.length_a   1.000
_cell.length_b   1.000
_cell.length_c   1.000
_cell.angle_alpha   90.00
_cell.angle_beta   90.00
_cell.angle_gamma   90.00
#
_symmetry.space_group_name_H-M   'P 1'
#
loop_
_entity.id
_entity.type
_entity.pdbx_description
1 polymer ?
#
loop_
_entity_poly.entity_id
_entity_poly.type
_entity_poly.pdbx_seq_one_letter_code
_entity_poly.pdbx_strand_id
1 'polypeptide(L)'
;SVVVVMLGSNDRQQMKVGDVREQPRSENWTKEYERRTDALGKAIAEAKVPFLWVGMPAFRLPKMTSDMLAFNDIYRSAAEKHGGEFVDVWDGFVDENGAFVTTGPDINGQAVRLRSDDGINVSKAGKRKLAFY
;
A
#
# COMPACT_ATOMS: atom_id res chain seq x y z
N SER A 1 21.76 -7.39 1.72
CA SER A 1 20.83 -6.61 0.87
C SER A 1 19.41 -6.91 1.29
N VAL A 2 18.48 -5.97 1.11
CA VAL A 2 17.04 -6.13 1.39
C VAL A 2 16.25 -5.61 0.19
N VAL A 3 15.10 -6.21 -0.09
CA VAL A 3 14.13 -5.70 -1.06
C VAL A 3 13.00 -5.03 -0.28
N VAL A 4 12.65 -3.81 -0.67
CA VAL A 4 11.51 -3.08 -0.10
C VAL A 4 10.55 -2.76 -1.25
N VAL A 5 9.29 -3.13 -1.09
CA VAL A 5 8.22 -2.88 -2.07
C VAL A 5 7.18 -1.98 -1.46
N MET A 6 6.73 -0.98 -2.23
CA MET A 6 5.56 -0.16 -1.93
C MET A 6 4.90 0.19 -3.26
N LEU A 7 3.68 -0.31 -3.50
CA LEU A 7 2.94 -0.15 -4.75
C LEU A 7 1.43 -0.13 -4.47
N GLY A 8 0.63 0.25 -5.47
CA GLY A 8 -0.84 0.19 -5.35
C GLY A 8 -1.56 1.47 -5.78
N SER A 9 -0.92 2.64 -5.67
CA SER A 9 -1.57 3.94 -5.98
C SER A 9 -2.08 4.04 -7.42
N ASN A 10 -1.40 3.37 -8.36
CA ASN A 10 -1.75 3.34 -9.78
C ASN A 10 -2.47 2.06 -10.22
N ASP A 11 -2.61 1.09 -9.32
CA ASP A 11 -3.02 -0.27 -9.65
C ASP A 11 -4.54 -0.39 -9.81
N ARG A 12 -5.30 0.61 -9.35
CA ARG A 12 -6.77 0.70 -9.46
C ARG A 12 -7.25 0.96 -10.89
N GLN A 13 -6.75 0.21 -11.85
CA GLN A 13 -7.10 0.28 -13.26
C GLN A 13 -7.79 -1.01 -13.70
N GLN A 14 -8.56 -0.93 -14.79
CA GLN A 14 -9.13 -2.13 -15.39
C GLN A 14 -8.03 -3.10 -15.80
N MET A 15 -8.25 -4.38 -15.55
CA MET A 15 -7.38 -5.44 -16.04
C MET A 15 -8.09 -6.24 -17.12
N LYS A 16 -7.35 -6.59 -18.18
CA LYS A 16 -7.82 -7.59 -19.14
C LYS A 16 -7.59 -8.98 -18.54
N VAL A 17 -8.66 -9.71 -18.28
CA VAL A 17 -8.65 -11.10 -17.80
C VAL A 17 -9.36 -11.96 -18.86
N GLY A 18 -8.60 -12.79 -19.56
CA GLY A 18 -9.10 -13.41 -20.81
C GLY A 18 -9.46 -12.33 -21.82
N ASP A 19 -10.69 -12.34 -22.32
CA ASP A 19 -11.23 -11.32 -23.24
C ASP A 19 -12.04 -10.21 -22.57
N VAL A 20 -12.19 -10.25 -21.24
CA VAL A 20 -13.00 -9.29 -20.47
C VAL A 20 -12.11 -8.21 -19.85
N ARG A 21 -12.57 -6.95 -19.92
CA ARG A 21 -11.99 -5.85 -19.14
C ARG A 21 -12.70 -5.76 -17.80
N GLU A 22 -12.07 -6.32 -16.79
CA GLU A 22 -12.58 -6.37 -15.44
C GLU A 22 -12.39 -5.03 -14.72
N GLN A 23 -13.43 -4.57 -14.03
CA GLN A 23 -13.38 -3.34 -13.25
C GLN A 23 -12.55 -3.57 -11.97
N PRO A 24 -11.82 -2.56 -11.46
CA PRO A 24 -11.14 -2.66 -10.17
C PRO A 24 -12.07 -3.19 -9.08
N ARG A 25 -11.59 -4.17 -8.32
CA ARG A 25 -12.33 -4.84 -7.24
C ARG A 25 -13.51 -5.73 -7.66
N SER A 26 -13.73 -6.00 -8.95
CA SER A 26 -14.58 -7.14 -9.33
C SER A 26 -13.97 -8.45 -8.80
N GLU A 27 -14.75 -9.51 -8.70
CA GLU A 27 -14.25 -10.81 -8.22
C GLU A 27 -13.07 -11.31 -9.08
N ASN A 28 -13.23 -11.30 -10.40
CA ASN A 28 -12.19 -11.73 -11.34
C ASN A 28 -10.97 -10.79 -11.33
N TRP A 29 -11.19 -9.48 -11.21
CA TRP A 29 -10.10 -8.52 -11.05
C TRP A 29 -9.29 -8.82 -9.79
N THR A 30 -9.98 -9.08 -8.67
CA THR A 30 -9.35 -9.33 -7.36
C THR A 30 -8.54 -10.61 -7.39
N LYS A 31 -9.10 -11.70 -7.93
CA LYS A 31 -8.38 -12.97 -8.12
C LYS A 31 -7.12 -12.81 -8.98
N GLU A 32 -7.21 -12.06 -10.09
CA GLU A 32 -6.05 -11.82 -10.94
C GLU A 32 -5.01 -10.93 -10.23
N TYR A 33 -5.45 -9.95 -9.45
CA TYR A 33 -4.55 -9.07 -8.70
C TYR A 33 -3.82 -9.83 -7.58
N GLU A 34 -4.53 -10.67 -6.83
CA GLU A 34 -3.96 -11.60 -5.85
C GLU A 34 -2.93 -12.52 -6.52
N ARG A 35 -3.26 -13.13 -7.67
CA ARG A 35 -2.35 -14.00 -8.41
C ARG A 35 -1.07 -13.27 -8.82
N ARG A 36 -1.17 -12.03 -9.31
CA ARG A 36 0.00 -11.21 -9.70
C ARG A 36 0.84 -10.79 -8.49
N THR A 37 0.19 -10.41 -7.39
CA THR A 37 0.85 -10.02 -6.14
C THR A 37 1.59 -11.21 -5.53
N ASP A 38 0.95 -12.38 -5.49
CA ASP A 38 1.56 -13.64 -5.04
C ASP A 38 2.78 -14.02 -5.89
N ALA A 39 2.68 -13.89 -7.22
CA ALA A 39 3.78 -14.16 -8.12
C ALA A 39 4.96 -13.19 -7.90
N LEU A 40 4.69 -11.91 -7.61
CA LEU A 40 5.72 -10.94 -7.27
C LEU A 40 6.42 -11.30 -5.94
N GLY A 41 5.64 -11.61 -4.90
CA GLY A 41 6.19 -12.05 -3.60
C GLY A 41 7.08 -13.28 -3.74
N LYS A 42 6.63 -14.28 -4.51
CA LYS A 42 7.40 -15.49 -4.83
C LYS A 42 8.72 -15.16 -5.52
N ALA A 43 8.67 -14.32 -6.58
CA ALA A 43 9.87 -13.96 -7.34
C ALA A 43 10.91 -13.23 -6.49
N ILE A 44 10.47 -12.39 -5.54
CA ILE A 44 11.36 -11.74 -4.58
C ILE A 44 11.97 -12.76 -3.62
N ALA A 45 11.17 -13.68 -3.07
CA ALA A 45 11.65 -14.70 -2.14
C ALA A 45 12.68 -15.65 -2.78
N GLU A 46 12.53 -15.96 -4.08
CA GLU A 46 13.50 -16.76 -4.84
C GLU A 46 14.89 -16.11 -4.91
N ALA A 47 14.99 -14.79 -4.76
CA ALA A 47 16.26 -14.07 -4.67
C ALA A 47 16.99 -14.28 -3.33
N LYS A 48 16.35 -14.94 -2.35
CA LYS A 48 16.91 -15.28 -1.02
C LYS A 48 17.48 -14.08 -0.25
N VAL A 49 16.84 -12.93 -0.40
CA VAL A 49 17.13 -11.71 0.37
C VAL A 49 15.92 -11.37 1.24
N PRO A 50 16.11 -10.78 2.44
CA PRO A 50 15.00 -10.24 3.22
C PRO A 50 14.11 -9.33 2.38
N PHE A 51 12.81 -9.45 2.58
CA PHE A 51 11.79 -8.73 1.82
C PHE A 51 10.78 -8.06 2.75
N LEU A 52 10.61 -6.75 2.59
CA LEU A 52 9.60 -5.94 3.27
C LEU A 52 8.57 -5.42 2.26
N TRP A 53 7.29 -5.65 2.53
CA TRP A 53 6.19 -5.01 1.80
C TRP A 53 5.58 -3.90 2.65
N VAL A 54 5.81 -2.66 2.26
CA VAL A 54 5.24 -1.49 2.95
C VAL A 54 3.82 -1.26 2.47
N GLY A 55 2.87 -1.19 3.41
CA GLY A 55 1.48 -0.88 3.13
C GLY A 55 1.28 0.51 2.53
N MET A 56 0.16 0.71 1.84
CA MET A 56 -0.23 2.00 1.31
C MET A 56 -1.01 2.81 2.36
N PRO A 57 -0.75 4.12 2.52
CA PRO A 57 -1.54 4.96 3.41
C PRO A 57 -2.92 5.28 2.79
N ALA A 58 -3.81 5.89 3.58
CA ALA A 58 -5.09 6.41 3.10
C ALA A 58 -4.93 7.46 1.99
N PHE A 59 -5.98 7.77 1.24
CA PHE A 59 -5.99 8.81 0.20
C PHE A 59 -7.15 9.80 0.45
N ARG A 60 -7.08 11.02 -0.09
CA ARG A 60 -8.16 12.00 0.11
C ARG A 60 -9.51 11.49 -0.41
N LEU A 61 -9.50 10.77 -1.54
CA LEU A 61 -10.73 10.20 -2.11
C LEU A 61 -11.13 8.94 -1.34
N PRO A 62 -12.35 8.87 -0.75
CA PRO A 62 -12.78 7.73 0.07
C PRO A 62 -12.72 6.38 -0.67
N LYS A 63 -13.06 6.36 -1.96
CA LYS A 63 -12.99 5.13 -2.77
C LYS A 63 -11.54 4.64 -2.92
N MET A 64 -10.56 5.53 -3.05
CA MET A 64 -9.15 5.14 -3.10
C MET A 64 -8.70 4.58 -1.76
N THR A 65 -9.07 5.21 -0.64
CA THR A 65 -8.82 4.70 0.72
C THR A 65 -9.38 3.29 0.93
N SER A 66 -10.65 3.07 0.58
CA SER A 66 -11.28 1.75 0.66
C SER A 66 -10.60 0.70 -0.23
N ASP A 67 -10.06 1.12 -1.38
CA ASP A 67 -9.30 0.23 -2.26
C ASP A 67 -7.92 -0.11 -1.70
N MET A 68 -7.24 0.84 -1.06
CA MET A 68 -5.94 0.58 -0.43
C MET A 68 -6.05 -0.31 0.80
N LEU A 69 -7.13 -0.24 1.57
CA LEU A 69 -7.36 -1.19 2.67
C LEU A 69 -7.36 -2.63 2.15
N ALA A 70 -8.14 -2.91 1.11
CA ALA A 70 -8.18 -4.26 0.54
C ALA A 70 -6.87 -4.65 -0.15
N PHE A 71 -6.17 -3.70 -0.77
CA PHE A 71 -4.88 -4.00 -1.39
C PHE A 71 -3.83 -4.30 -0.31
N ASN A 72 -3.84 -3.60 0.82
CA ASN A 72 -2.94 -3.87 1.94
C ASN A 72 -3.17 -5.28 2.51
N ASP A 73 -4.41 -5.76 2.58
CA ASP A 73 -4.69 -7.15 2.97
C ASP A 73 -4.08 -8.17 1.99
N ILE A 74 -4.18 -7.91 0.68
CA ILE A 74 -3.57 -8.73 -0.37
C ILE A 74 -2.04 -8.72 -0.26
N TYR A 75 -1.45 -7.55 -0.04
CA TYR A 75 0.00 -7.37 0.11
C TYR A 75 0.53 -8.07 1.35
N ARG A 76 -0.18 -7.94 2.49
CA ARG A 76 0.16 -8.62 3.74
C ARG A 76 0.18 -10.13 3.54
N SER A 77 -0.90 -10.67 2.97
CA SER A 77 -1.02 -12.10 2.68
C SER A 77 0.11 -12.60 1.77
N ALA A 78 0.42 -11.87 0.70
CA ALA A 78 1.49 -12.23 -0.22
C ALA A 78 2.88 -12.17 0.43
N ALA A 79 3.18 -11.13 1.22
CA ALA A 79 4.45 -11.00 1.92
C ALA A 79 4.66 -12.15 2.91
N GLU A 80 3.71 -12.37 3.81
CA GLU A 80 3.80 -13.40 4.86
C GLU A 80 3.90 -14.81 4.27
N LYS A 81 3.12 -15.10 3.22
CA LYS A 81 3.15 -16.40 2.52
C LYS A 81 4.52 -16.75 1.95
N HIS A 82 5.30 -15.76 1.53
CA HIS A 82 6.63 -15.94 0.93
C HIS A 82 7.78 -15.58 1.89
N GLY A 83 7.50 -15.52 3.20
CA GLY A 83 8.51 -15.28 4.24
C GLY A 83 9.03 -13.84 4.31
N GLY A 84 8.32 -12.90 3.70
CA GLY A 84 8.53 -11.46 3.88
C GLY A 84 7.71 -10.91 5.04
N GLU A 85 7.95 -9.66 5.38
CA GLU A 85 7.24 -8.93 6.43
C GLU A 85 6.40 -7.80 5.83
N PHE A 86 5.19 -7.60 6.34
CA PHE A 86 4.35 -6.47 5.96
C PHE A 86 4.51 -5.34 6.97
N VAL A 87 4.95 -4.17 6.50
CA VAL A 87 5.11 -2.97 7.32
C VAL A 87 3.82 -2.17 7.23
N ASP A 88 3.04 -2.20 8.31
CA ASP A 88 1.78 -1.45 8.40
C ASP A 88 2.05 0.00 8.79
N VAL A 89 1.75 0.91 7.86
CA VAL A 89 1.93 2.35 8.03
C VAL A 89 0.62 3.09 8.21
N TRP A 90 -0.53 2.40 8.18
CA TRP A 90 -1.86 3.01 8.03
C TRP A 90 -2.14 4.10 9.07
N ASP A 91 -2.00 3.75 10.35
CA ASP A 91 -2.31 4.60 11.51
C ASP A 91 -1.45 5.87 11.56
N GLY A 92 -0.32 5.88 10.88
CA GLY A 92 0.53 7.07 10.77
C GLY A 92 -0.04 8.18 9.90
N PHE A 93 -1.06 7.88 9.09
CA PHE A 93 -1.57 8.74 8.02
C PHE A 93 -3.09 8.90 8.03
N VAL A 94 -3.75 8.50 9.12
CA VAL A 94 -5.19 8.69 9.33
C VAL A 94 -5.49 9.39 10.65
N ASP A 95 -6.73 9.86 10.81
CA ASP A 95 -7.27 10.28 12.10
C ASP A 95 -7.84 9.08 12.88
N GLU A 96 -8.41 9.35 14.05
CA GLU A 96 -9.02 8.36 14.95
C GLU A 96 -10.19 7.59 14.30
N ASN A 97 -10.78 8.11 13.22
CA ASN A 97 -11.85 7.47 12.47
C ASN A 97 -11.33 6.71 11.25
N GLY A 98 -10.01 6.63 11.06
CA GLY A 98 -9.39 6.02 9.88
C GLY A 98 -9.50 6.89 8.61
N ALA A 99 -9.86 8.17 8.74
CA ALA A 99 -9.99 9.08 7.60
C ALA A 99 -8.65 9.73 7.24
N PHE A 100 -8.48 10.06 5.97
CA PHE A 100 -7.27 10.72 5.46
C PHE A 100 -6.99 12.04 6.19
N VAL A 101 -5.74 12.21 6.63
CA VAL A 101 -5.26 13.48 7.18
C VAL A 101 -4.16 14.10 6.32
N THR A 102 -4.13 15.44 6.30
CA THR A 102 -3.05 16.19 5.65
C THR A 102 -1.89 16.49 6.61
N THR A 103 -2.22 16.66 7.89
CA THR A 103 -1.30 17.01 8.98
C THR A 103 -1.39 15.95 10.06
N GLY A 104 -0.27 15.62 10.70
CA GLY A 104 -0.20 14.69 11.81
C GLY A 104 1.16 14.77 12.50
N PRO A 105 1.38 13.97 13.56
CA PRO A 105 2.65 13.96 14.26
C PRO A 105 3.77 13.42 13.37
N ASP A 106 4.93 14.08 13.38
CA ASP A 106 6.20 13.58 12.85
C ASP A 106 6.84 12.56 13.80
N ILE A 107 8.08 12.15 13.51
CA ILE A 107 8.83 11.18 14.33
C ILE A 107 9.11 11.66 15.77
N ASN A 108 9.00 12.96 16.03
CA ASN A 108 9.18 13.58 17.35
C ASN A 108 7.84 13.96 18.00
N GLY A 109 6.70 13.60 17.38
CA GLY A 109 5.37 13.97 17.85
C GLY A 109 4.92 15.38 17.46
N GLN A 110 5.72 16.14 16.68
CA GLN A 110 5.35 17.49 16.26
C GLN A 110 4.35 17.47 15.12
N ALA A 111 3.30 18.29 15.20
CA ALA A 111 2.33 18.40 14.12
C ALA A 111 2.98 19.01 12.87
N VAL A 112 3.08 18.21 11.80
CA VAL A 112 3.63 18.61 10.51
C VAL A 112 2.71 18.17 9.38
N ARG A 113 2.86 18.80 8.23
CA ARG A 113 2.19 18.37 7.01
C ARG A 113 2.79 17.04 6.55
N LEU A 114 2.01 15.95 6.54
CA LEU A 114 2.42 14.61 6.12
C LEU A 114 2.07 14.32 4.65
N ARG A 115 1.02 14.96 4.11
CA ARG A 115 0.52 14.76 2.75
C ARG A 115 0.54 16.05 1.93
N SER A 116 0.75 15.91 0.62
CA SER A 116 0.66 17.01 -0.34
C SER A 116 -0.80 17.44 -0.56
N ASP A 117 -1.02 18.62 -1.14
CA ASP A 117 -2.38 19.16 -1.36
C ASP A 117 -3.21 18.33 -2.33
N ASP A 118 -2.57 17.58 -3.22
CA ASP A 118 -3.22 16.67 -4.17
C ASP A 118 -3.97 15.49 -3.51
N GLY A 119 -3.75 15.23 -2.22
CA GLY A 119 -4.40 14.11 -1.52
C GLY A 119 -3.86 12.72 -1.89
N ILE A 120 -2.73 12.67 -2.60
CA ILE A 120 -2.08 11.47 -3.12
C ILE A 120 -0.67 11.38 -2.56
N ASN A 121 0.16 12.39 -2.81
CA ASN A 121 1.58 12.35 -2.51
C ASN A 121 1.90 12.58 -1.03
N VAL A 122 3.05 12.05 -0.59
CA VAL A 122 3.62 12.28 0.73
C VAL A 122 4.59 13.45 0.72
N SER A 123 4.53 14.30 1.75
CA SER A 123 5.44 15.43 1.91
C SER A 123 6.85 14.95 2.29
N LYS A 124 7.83 15.86 2.38
CA LYS A 124 9.17 15.53 2.90
C LYS A 124 9.10 14.96 4.33
N ALA A 125 8.26 15.53 5.19
CA ALA A 125 8.09 15.04 6.56
C ALA A 125 7.34 13.69 6.57
N GLY A 126 6.33 13.52 5.72
CA GLY A 126 5.64 12.24 5.53
C GLY A 126 6.56 11.12 5.07
N LYS A 127 7.49 11.40 4.14
CA LYS A 127 8.52 10.44 3.71
C LYS A 127 9.46 10.06 4.85
N ARG A 128 9.85 11.02 5.69
CA ARG A 128 10.66 10.72 6.90
C ARG A 128 9.91 9.86 7.90
N LYS A 129 8.60 10.11 8.08
CA LYS A 129 7.74 9.28 8.91
C LYS A 129 7.62 7.86 8.35
N LEU A 130 7.38 7.69 7.05
CA LEU A 130 7.36 6.37 6.40
C LEU A 130 8.66 5.61 6.60
N ALA A 131 9.81 6.27 6.47
CA ALA A 131 11.11 5.63 6.65
C ALA A 131 11.46 5.31 8.12
N PHE A 132 10.65 5.76 9.08
CA PHE A 132 10.81 5.47 10.50
C PHE A 132 10.05 4.22 10.95
N TYR A 133 8.98 3.85 10.22
CA TYR A 133 8.36 2.52 10.36
C TYR A 133 9.35 1.44 9.94
#